data_AF-A0A1V5K3S1-F1
#
_entry.id   AF-A0A1V5K3S1-F1
#
_cell.length_a   1.000
_cell.length_b   1.000
_cell.length_c   1.000
_cell.angle_alpha   90.00
_cell.angle_beta   90.00
_cell.angle_gamma   90.00
#
_symmetry.space_group_name_H-M   'P 1'
#
loop_
_entity.id
_entity.type
_entity.pdbx_description
1 polymer ?
#
loop_
_entity_poly.entity_id
_entity_poly.type
_entity_poly.pdbx_seq_one_letter_code
_entity_poly.pdbx_strand_id
1 'polypeptide(L)'
;MFAGAFLHVLFHSFFKELLFFGAGAVYQNTHTRNIEELGGLSKKMKATAYLFFCGALAITAMPFFGGFISEFLIYAGIITGAKTNGPVLFTAAIMSAGAVSLTGGLAIIAFTRLYSVIFSGTARSQITEAASETNVLSLAAMYFLAFMCLAGGVLPQYFFKAVSAPVSYLLNGAHTADAFAVIHGLLKSISLILALGACIIAAVYLARKITLRNKKDESSETWGCGYQKGSARVQYTADSFSEPLSAVSRAITGKDEELEKPKGILPKKAFYKSGLSDVIESFFAACINRFTGRFFGSFANVQSGNMQHYILYGLIFLLAAFIYAMAVK
;
A
#
# COMPACT_ATOMS: atom_id res chain seq x y z
N MET A 1 -16.01 16.55 3.79
CA MET A 1 -15.17 15.49 4.39
C MET A 1 -15.77 14.10 4.17
N PHE A 2 -16.96 13.78 4.69
CA PHE A 2 -17.56 12.42 4.57
C PHE A 2 -17.65 11.88 3.13
N ALA A 3 -18.17 12.67 2.18
CA ALA A 3 -18.23 12.23 0.79
C ALA A 3 -16.85 11.94 0.18
N GLY A 4 -15.81 12.72 0.56
CA GLY A 4 -14.43 12.45 0.17
C GLY A 4 -13.88 11.17 0.79
N ALA A 5 -14.18 10.90 2.07
CA ALA A 5 -13.77 9.67 2.76
C ALA A 5 -14.41 8.42 2.14
N PHE A 6 -15.71 8.44 1.85
CA PHE A 6 -16.37 7.32 1.15
C PHE A 6 -15.84 7.12 -0.27
N LEU A 7 -15.57 8.22 -0.98
CA LEU A 7 -14.95 8.15 -2.30
C LEU A 7 -13.53 7.55 -2.20
N HIS A 8 -12.79 7.87 -1.13
CA HIS A 8 -11.47 7.32 -0.89
C HIS A 8 -11.53 5.82 -0.60
N VAL A 9 -12.48 5.36 0.22
CA VAL A 9 -12.70 3.93 0.45
C VAL A 9 -12.97 3.20 -0.86
N LEU A 10 -13.81 3.75 -1.74
CA LEU A 10 -14.13 3.16 -3.04
C LEU A 10 -12.88 3.02 -3.92
N PHE A 11 -12.11 4.09 -4.12
CA PHE A 11 -10.90 4.03 -4.93
C PHE A 11 -9.83 3.17 -4.28
N HIS A 12 -9.73 3.19 -2.96
CA HIS A 12 -8.81 2.36 -2.21
C HIS A 12 -9.09 0.88 -2.41
N SER A 13 -10.35 0.46 -2.47
CA SER A 13 -10.69 -0.91 -2.89
C SER A 13 -10.18 -1.21 -4.30
N PHE A 14 -10.43 -0.33 -5.28
CA PHE A 14 -10.01 -0.57 -6.66
C PHE A 14 -8.49 -0.67 -6.84
N PHE A 15 -7.71 0.30 -6.33
CA PHE A 15 -6.26 0.27 -6.53
C PHE A 15 -5.56 -0.77 -5.66
N LYS A 16 -6.07 -1.09 -4.45
CA LYS A 16 -5.50 -2.18 -3.65
C LYS A 16 -5.75 -3.53 -4.31
N GLU A 17 -6.97 -3.79 -4.77
CA GLU A 17 -7.28 -5.04 -5.48
C GLU A 17 -6.40 -5.18 -6.72
N LEU A 18 -6.21 -4.11 -7.50
CA LEU A 18 -5.32 -4.11 -8.67
C LEU A 18 -3.88 -4.51 -8.31
N LEU A 19 -3.35 -3.95 -7.22
CA LEU A 19 -2.01 -4.25 -6.72
C LEU A 19 -1.92 -5.69 -6.18
N PHE A 20 -2.95 -6.19 -5.49
CA PHE A 20 -2.99 -7.57 -5.00
C PHE A 20 -3.10 -8.59 -6.13
N PHE A 21 -3.91 -8.32 -7.16
CA PHE A 21 -3.95 -9.16 -8.37
C PHE A 21 -2.60 -9.20 -9.06
N GLY A 22 -1.91 -8.06 -9.19
CA GLY A 22 -0.58 -8.02 -9.79
C GLY A 22 0.49 -8.72 -8.93
N ALA A 23 0.44 -8.57 -7.60
CA ALA A 23 1.32 -9.30 -6.69
C ALA A 23 1.04 -10.83 -6.73
N GLY A 24 -0.22 -11.22 -6.81
CA GLY A 24 -0.64 -12.62 -6.98
C GLY A 24 -0.16 -13.21 -8.30
N ALA A 25 -0.28 -12.46 -9.40
CA ALA A 25 0.22 -12.84 -10.72
C ALA A 25 1.75 -13.05 -10.72
N VAL A 26 2.50 -12.15 -10.07
CA VAL A 26 3.95 -12.31 -9.89
C VAL A 26 4.23 -13.57 -9.07
N TYR A 27 3.60 -13.74 -7.90
CA TYR A 27 3.82 -14.90 -7.04
C TYR A 27 3.48 -16.23 -7.71
N GLN A 28 2.41 -16.28 -8.50
CA GLN A 28 2.01 -17.51 -9.19
C GLN A 28 3.01 -17.93 -10.27
N ASN A 29 3.73 -16.99 -10.87
CA ASN A 29 4.74 -17.27 -11.89
C ASN A 29 6.15 -17.45 -11.31
N THR A 30 6.45 -16.85 -10.16
CA THR A 30 7.80 -16.89 -9.57
C THR A 30 7.92 -17.75 -8.32
N HIS A 31 6.80 -18.15 -7.69
CA HIS A 31 6.74 -18.92 -6.45
C HIS A 31 7.56 -18.37 -5.26
N THR A 32 8.10 -17.15 -5.38
CA THR A 32 8.88 -16.49 -4.34
C THR A 32 8.17 -15.21 -3.89
N ARG A 33 8.20 -14.96 -2.58
CA ARG A 33 7.75 -13.70 -1.97
C ARG A 33 8.94 -12.80 -1.64
N ASN A 34 10.16 -13.28 -1.86
CA ASN A 34 11.37 -12.53 -1.60
C ASN A 34 11.62 -11.55 -2.75
N ILE A 35 11.34 -10.27 -2.52
CA ILE A 35 11.55 -9.22 -3.53
C ILE A 35 13.02 -9.05 -3.93
N GLU A 36 13.98 -9.53 -3.12
CA GLU A 36 15.40 -9.47 -3.46
C GLU A 36 15.79 -10.47 -4.55
N GLU A 37 15.03 -11.56 -4.72
CA GLU A 37 15.20 -12.54 -5.79
C GLU A 37 14.45 -12.15 -7.08
N LEU A 38 13.63 -11.10 -7.01
CA LEU A 38 12.86 -10.57 -8.12
C LEU A 38 13.63 -9.48 -8.88
N GLY A 39 13.23 -9.22 -10.11
CA GLY A 39 13.83 -8.18 -10.95
C GLY A 39 13.53 -8.37 -12.43
N GLY A 40 13.48 -7.27 -13.18
CA GLY A 40 13.35 -7.30 -14.64
C GLY A 40 12.04 -7.88 -15.19
N LEU A 41 11.02 -8.07 -14.35
CA LEU A 41 9.77 -8.72 -14.75
C LEU A 41 8.97 -7.93 -15.80
N SER A 42 9.20 -6.62 -15.95
CA SER A 42 8.55 -5.83 -17.02
C SER A 42 8.83 -6.34 -18.43
N LYS A 43 9.94 -7.07 -18.65
CA LYS A 43 10.27 -7.66 -19.95
C LYS A 43 9.48 -8.94 -20.24
N LYS A 44 9.12 -9.67 -19.18
CA LYS A 44 8.48 -10.99 -19.22
C LYS A 44 6.96 -10.91 -19.03
N MET A 45 6.52 -10.01 -18.16
CA MET A 45 5.13 -9.76 -17.78
C MET A 45 4.76 -8.29 -18.03
N LYS A 46 4.79 -7.87 -19.30
CA LYS A 46 4.55 -6.48 -19.73
C LYS A 46 3.20 -5.92 -19.28
N ALA A 47 2.10 -6.61 -19.56
CA ALA A 47 0.75 -6.20 -19.21
C ALA A 47 0.58 -6.12 -17.69
N THR A 48 1.02 -7.17 -16.97
CA THR A 48 0.99 -7.18 -15.50
C THR A 48 1.81 -6.02 -14.93
N ALA A 49 3.00 -5.73 -15.47
CA ALA A 49 3.83 -4.62 -15.04
C ALA A 49 3.17 -3.25 -15.26
N TYR A 50 2.59 -3.00 -16.45
CA TYR A 50 1.90 -1.74 -16.72
C TYR A 50 0.67 -1.54 -15.82
N LEU A 51 -0.12 -2.59 -15.61
CA LEU A 51 -1.30 -2.54 -14.76
C LEU A 51 -0.94 -2.36 -13.28
N PHE A 52 0.11 -3.04 -12.80
CA PHE A 52 0.66 -2.81 -11.46
C PHE A 52 1.17 -1.38 -11.32
N PHE A 53 1.84 -0.83 -12.35
CA PHE A 53 2.29 0.56 -12.36
C PHE A 53 1.10 1.53 -12.27
N CYS A 54 0.01 1.29 -13.01
CA CYS A 54 -1.22 2.07 -12.86
C CYS A 54 -1.77 2.01 -11.43
N GLY A 55 -1.76 0.84 -10.79
CA GLY A 55 -2.12 0.70 -9.37
C GLY A 55 -1.20 1.48 -8.44
N ALA A 56 0.11 1.44 -8.69
CA ALA A 56 1.13 2.17 -7.93
C ALA A 56 0.97 3.70 -8.07
N LEU A 57 0.62 4.20 -9.26
CA LEU A 57 0.30 5.62 -9.47
C LEU A 57 -1.03 6.00 -8.77
N ALA A 58 -2.02 5.11 -8.78
CA ALA A 58 -3.31 5.36 -8.15
C ALA A 58 -3.22 5.45 -6.62
N ILE A 59 -2.48 4.53 -5.97
CA ILE A 59 -2.30 4.52 -4.50
C ILE A 59 -1.40 5.67 -4.00
N THR A 60 -0.53 6.20 -4.87
CA THR A 60 0.32 7.37 -4.58
C THR A 60 -0.36 8.70 -4.91
N ALA A 61 -1.68 8.66 -5.16
CA ALA A 61 -2.50 9.83 -5.45
C ALA A 61 -1.99 10.68 -6.63
N MET A 62 -1.50 10.03 -7.68
CA MET A 62 -1.06 10.75 -8.89
C MET A 62 -2.23 11.46 -9.56
N PRO A 63 -1.99 12.68 -10.12
CA PRO A 63 -2.94 13.32 -11.02
C PRO A 63 -3.36 12.33 -12.11
N PHE A 64 -4.63 12.37 -12.53
CA PHE A 64 -5.32 11.40 -13.44
C PHE A 64 -5.96 10.17 -12.80
N PHE A 65 -5.69 9.85 -11.52
CA PHE A 65 -6.33 8.71 -10.85
C PHE A 65 -7.35 9.15 -9.80
N GLY A 66 -8.37 8.32 -9.55
CA GLY A 66 -9.41 8.59 -8.56
C GLY A 66 -8.89 8.75 -7.12
N GLY A 67 -7.75 8.11 -6.80
CA GLY A 67 -7.05 8.29 -5.53
C GLY A 67 -6.79 9.77 -5.22
N PHE A 68 -6.24 10.51 -6.19
CA PHE A 68 -6.00 11.95 -6.07
C PHE A 68 -7.27 12.75 -5.76
N ILE A 69 -8.36 12.49 -6.49
CA ILE A 69 -9.64 13.20 -6.31
C ILE A 69 -10.18 12.97 -4.91
N SER A 70 -10.15 11.74 -4.43
CA SER A 70 -10.65 11.40 -3.11
C SER A 70 -9.87 12.06 -1.98
N GLU A 71 -8.54 12.04 -2.07
CA GLU A 71 -7.65 12.65 -1.09
C GLU A 71 -7.75 14.19 -1.13
N PHE A 72 -7.86 14.77 -2.33
CA PHE A 72 -8.14 16.19 -2.53
C PHE A 72 -9.44 16.62 -1.82
N LEU A 73 -10.52 15.83 -1.93
CA LEU A 73 -11.78 16.12 -1.23
C LEU A 73 -11.69 15.95 0.29
N ILE A 74 -10.82 15.06 0.78
CA ILE A 74 -10.51 14.94 2.21
C ILE A 74 -9.79 16.22 2.68
N TYR A 75 -8.74 16.65 1.97
CA TYR A 75 -8.02 17.89 2.27
C TYR A 75 -8.92 19.12 2.22
N ALA A 76 -9.74 19.27 1.17
CA ALA A 76 -10.71 20.34 1.06
C ALA A 76 -11.68 20.34 2.26
N GLY A 77 -12.15 19.16 2.67
CA GLY A 77 -12.98 19.00 3.86
C GLY A 77 -12.30 19.41 5.16
N ILE A 78 -11.04 19.01 5.36
CA ILE A 78 -10.24 19.36 6.53
C ILE A 78 -10.04 20.88 6.60
N ILE A 79 -9.65 21.52 5.49
CA ILE A 79 -9.36 22.96 5.44
C ILE A 79 -10.64 23.78 5.67
N THR A 80 -11.76 23.43 5.04
CA THR A 80 -13.03 24.14 5.24
C THR A 80 -13.58 23.94 6.66
N GLY A 81 -13.43 22.75 7.23
CA GLY A 81 -13.81 22.46 8.62
C GLY A 81 -12.94 23.21 9.64
N ALA A 82 -11.67 23.43 9.35
CA ALA A 82 -10.75 24.17 10.21
C ALA A 82 -11.13 25.65 10.37
N LYS A 83 -11.72 26.27 9.34
CA LYS A 83 -12.10 27.69 9.35
C LYS A 83 -13.30 28.01 10.25
N THR A 84 -14.09 27.01 10.64
CA THR A 84 -15.44 27.23 11.20
C THR A 84 -15.59 26.90 12.68
N ASN A 85 -14.68 26.14 13.29
CA ASN A 85 -14.95 25.50 14.59
C ASN A 85 -13.94 25.76 15.72
N GLY A 86 -13.25 26.92 15.69
CA GLY A 86 -12.37 27.36 16.78
C GLY A 86 -10.97 26.71 16.82
N PRO A 87 -10.11 27.09 17.79
CA PRO A 87 -8.68 26.79 17.77
C PRO A 87 -8.34 25.30 17.93
N VAL A 88 -9.13 24.54 18.71
CA VAL A 88 -8.90 23.10 18.93
C VAL A 88 -9.15 22.29 17.65
N LEU A 89 -10.20 22.60 16.90
CA LEU A 89 -10.49 21.90 15.65
C LEU A 89 -9.56 22.34 14.53
N PHE A 90 -9.05 23.57 14.58
CA PHE A 90 -7.99 24.03 13.69
C PHE A 90 -6.69 23.25 13.88
N THR A 91 -6.23 23.07 15.12
CA THR A 91 -5.02 22.27 15.39
C THR A 91 -5.21 20.81 15.01
N ALA A 92 -6.35 20.21 15.33
CA ALA A 92 -6.69 18.85 14.91
C ALA A 92 -6.72 18.69 13.38
N ALA A 93 -7.22 19.69 12.65
CA ALA A 93 -7.23 19.70 11.20
C ALA A 93 -5.82 19.74 10.60
N ILE A 94 -4.93 20.59 11.13
CA ILE A 94 -3.53 20.66 10.70
C ILE A 94 -2.82 19.34 10.97
N MET A 95 -2.98 18.75 12.15
CA MET A 95 -2.38 17.46 12.48
C MET A 95 -2.88 16.35 11.55
N SER A 96 -4.18 16.34 11.24
CA SER A 96 -4.78 15.37 10.32
C SER A 96 -4.25 15.55 8.89
N ALA A 97 -4.16 16.78 8.39
CA ALA A 97 -3.59 17.08 7.08
C ALA A 97 -2.11 16.66 6.98
N GLY A 98 -1.33 16.91 8.04
CA GLY A 98 0.05 16.47 8.16
C GLY A 98 0.19 14.95 8.16
N ALA A 99 -0.67 14.24 8.89
CA ALA A 99 -0.69 12.78 8.91
C ALA A 99 -1.01 12.20 7.53
N VAL A 100 -2.03 12.70 6.84
CA VAL A 100 -2.36 12.27 5.47
C VAL A 100 -1.18 12.53 4.53
N SER A 101 -0.53 13.70 4.64
CA SER A 101 0.61 14.05 3.77
C SER A 101 1.81 13.15 4.02
N LEU A 102 2.09 12.82 5.29
CA LEU A 102 3.15 11.89 5.65
C LEU A 102 2.87 10.49 5.09
N THR A 103 1.63 10.01 5.20
CA THR A 103 1.25 8.70 4.64
C THR A 103 1.37 8.66 3.12
N GLY A 104 0.99 9.74 2.42
CA GLY A 104 1.17 9.86 0.97
C GLY A 104 2.66 9.83 0.57
N GLY A 105 3.52 10.55 1.30
CA GLY A 105 4.97 10.54 1.08
C GLY A 105 5.59 9.15 1.28
N LEU A 106 5.20 8.45 2.36
CA LEU A 106 5.64 7.07 2.60
C LEU A 106 5.13 6.10 1.53
N ALA A 107 3.89 6.27 1.06
CA ALA A 107 3.34 5.48 -0.03
C ALA A 107 4.16 5.66 -1.32
N ILE A 108 4.53 6.91 -1.67
CA ILE A 108 5.38 7.18 -2.84
C ILE A 108 6.70 6.43 -2.75
N ILE A 109 7.39 6.50 -1.61
CA ILE A 109 8.68 5.81 -1.42
C ILE A 109 8.49 4.29 -1.50
N ALA A 110 7.49 3.76 -0.80
CA ALA A 110 7.23 2.32 -0.73
C ALA A 110 6.87 1.72 -2.10
N PHE A 111 5.98 2.36 -2.85
CA PHE A 111 5.55 1.85 -4.16
C PHE A 111 6.57 2.13 -5.27
N THR A 112 7.36 3.20 -5.15
CA THR A 112 8.53 3.40 -6.02
C THR A 112 9.57 2.30 -5.81
N ARG A 113 9.89 1.97 -4.55
CA ARG A 113 10.76 0.84 -4.19
C ARG A 113 10.23 -0.47 -4.76
N LEU A 114 8.97 -0.76 -4.50
CA LEU A 114 8.33 -2.02 -4.89
C LEU A 114 8.34 -2.21 -6.40
N TYR A 115 7.91 -1.19 -7.16
CA TYR A 115 7.89 -1.27 -8.62
C TYR A 115 9.29 -1.37 -9.21
N SER A 116 10.22 -0.54 -8.72
CA SER A 116 11.60 -0.48 -9.24
C SER A 116 12.36 -1.78 -9.02
N VAL A 117 12.21 -2.40 -7.85
CA VAL A 117 12.92 -3.64 -7.53
C VAL A 117 12.34 -4.84 -8.29
N ILE A 118 11.00 -4.95 -8.37
CA ILE A 118 10.34 -6.14 -8.94
C ILE A 118 10.35 -6.10 -10.48
N PHE A 119 9.98 -4.97 -11.08
CA PHE A 119 9.69 -4.89 -12.51
C PHE A 119 10.83 -4.31 -13.34
N SER A 120 11.66 -3.44 -12.77
CA SER A 120 12.78 -2.80 -13.50
C SER A 120 14.08 -3.62 -13.40
N GLY A 121 15.08 -3.25 -14.20
CA GLY A 121 16.39 -3.91 -14.19
C GLY A 121 16.45 -5.21 -15.01
N THR A 122 17.17 -6.19 -14.50
CA THR A 122 17.40 -7.51 -15.12
C THR A 122 16.90 -8.60 -14.19
N ALA A 123 16.59 -9.77 -14.75
CA ALA A 123 16.27 -10.94 -13.94
C ALA A 123 17.42 -11.24 -12.97
N ARG A 124 17.11 -11.42 -11.69
CA ARG A 124 18.09 -11.74 -10.64
C ARG A 124 18.22 -13.24 -10.40
N SER A 125 17.23 -14.00 -10.83
CA SER A 125 17.10 -15.43 -10.62
C SER A 125 16.66 -16.12 -11.92
N GLN A 126 16.99 -17.40 -12.07
CA GLN A 126 16.47 -18.20 -13.19
C GLN A 126 14.94 -18.26 -13.21
N ILE A 127 14.33 -18.17 -12.03
CA ILE A 127 12.88 -18.18 -11.85
C ILE A 127 12.25 -16.92 -12.48
N THR A 128 12.84 -15.74 -12.26
CA THR A 128 12.38 -14.51 -12.91
C THR A 128 12.62 -14.48 -14.41
N GLU A 129 13.67 -15.15 -14.89
CA GLU A 129 13.97 -15.26 -16.30
C GLU A 129 12.99 -16.17 -17.07
N ALA A 130 12.50 -17.22 -16.40
CA ALA A 130 11.52 -18.17 -16.91
C ALA A 130 10.05 -17.69 -16.76
N ALA A 131 9.80 -16.59 -16.04
CA ALA A 131 8.46 -16.08 -15.82
C ALA A 131 7.73 -15.73 -17.13
N SER A 132 6.41 -15.93 -17.14
CA SER A 132 5.51 -15.61 -18.25
C SER A 132 4.32 -14.78 -17.76
N GLU A 133 3.55 -14.23 -18.70
CA GLU A 133 2.32 -13.51 -18.35
C GLU A 133 1.29 -14.37 -17.62
N THR A 134 0.43 -13.71 -16.87
CA THR A 134 -0.67 -14.35 -16.15
C THR A 134 -1.84 -14.71 -17.08
N ASN A 135 -2.81 -15.44 -16.54
CA ASN A 135 -4.00 -15.85 -17.30
C ASN A 135 -4.85 -14.63 -17.72
N VAL A 136 -5.61 -14.82 -18.80
CA VAL A 136 -6.44 -13.75 -19.39
C VAL A 136 -7.48 -13.22 -18.40
N LEU A 137 -8.02 -14.09 -17.53
CA LEU A 137 -9.04 -13.70 -16.56
C LEU A 137 -8.47 -12.76 -15.47
N SER A 138 -7.27 -13.03 -14.95
CA SER A 138 -6.59 -12.12 -14.02
C SER A 138 -6.26 -10.81 -14.72
N LEU A 139 -5.78 -10.85 -15.96
CA LEU A 139 -5.52 -9.62 -16.73
C LEU A 139 -6.81 -8.81 -16.94
N ALA A 140 -7.92 -9.45 -17.29
CA ALA A 140 -9.20 -8.78 -17.48
C ALA A 140 -9.68 -8.07 -16.20
N ALA A 141 -9.55 -8.73 -15.04
CA ALA A 141 -9.84 -8.11 -13.74
C ALA A 141 -8.94 -6.89 -13.48
N MET A 142 -7.64 -7.02 -13.73
CA MET A 142 -6.69 -5.91 -13.56
C MET A 142 -6.97 -4.75 -14.52
N TYR A 143 -7.30 -5.01 -15.79
CA TYR A 143 -7.69 -3.98 -16.75
C TYR A 143 -8.96 -3.24 -16.30
N PHE A 144 -9.96 -3.97 -15.82
CA PHE A 144 -11.19 -3.38 -15.29
C PHE A 144 -10.90 -2.46 -14.09
N LEU A 145 -10.11 -2.93 -13.13
CA LEU A 145 -9.75 -2.14 -11.94
C LEU A 145 -8.91 -0.90 -12.31
N ALA A 146 -7.94 -1.05 -13.21
CA ALA A 146 -7.14 0.07 -13.70
C ALA A 146 -8.01 1.10 -14.44
N PHE A 147 -8.96 0.64 -15.25
CA PHE A 147 -9.94 1.49 -15.91
C PHE A 147 -10.79 2.25 -14.88
N MET A 148 -11.29 1.60 -13.83
CA MET A 148 -12.07 2.27 -12.78
C MET A 148 -11.25 3.33 -12.02
N CYS A 149 -9.97 3.06 -11.75
CA CYS A 149 -9.07 4.04 -11.15
C CYS A 149 -8.86 5.27 -12.05
N LEU A 150 -8.67 5.06 -13.37
CA LEU A 150 -8.50 6.16 -14.34
C LEU A 150 -9.80 6.93 -14.60
N ALA A 151 -10.91 6.23 -14.79
CA ALA A 151 -12.23 6.82 -14.97
C ALA A 151 -12.60 7.70 -13.77
N GLY A 152 -12.23 7.26 -12.57
CA GLY A 152 -12.37 8.03 -11.34
C GLY A 152 -11.62 9.36 -11.31
N GLY A 153 -10.45 9.43 -11.96
CA GLY A 153 -9.65 10.65 -12.04
C GLY A 153 -10.09 11.58 -13.15
N VAL A 154 -10.48 11.04 -14.31
CA VAL A 154 -10.92 11.83 -15.48
C VAL A 154 -12.36 12.31 -15.31
N LEU A 155 -13.24 11.49 -14.75
CA LEU A 155 -14.67 11.76 -14.63
C LEU A 155 -15.17 11.71 -13.16
N PRO A 156 -14.53 12.43 -12.23
CA PRO A 156 -14.80 12.32 -10.79
C PRO A 156 -16.23 12.68 -10.40
N GLN A 157 -16.89 13.54 -11.18
CA GLN A 157 -18.24 14.01 -10.92
C GLN A 157 -19.29 12.88 -10.87
N TYR A 158 -19.11 11.80 -11.64
CA TYR A 158 -20.07 10.68 -11.64
C TYR A 158 -19.87 9.79 -10.42
N PHE A 159 -18.61 9.52 -10.06
CA PHE A 159 -18.28 8.75 -8.86
C PHE A 159 -18.70 9.51 -7.59
N PHE A 160 -18.46 10.82 -7.55
CA PHE A 160 -18.92 11.67 -6.45
C PHE A 160 -20.46 11.65 -6.33
N LYS A 161 -21.19 11.74 -7.45
CA LYS A 161 -22.65 11.62 -7.46
C LYS A 161 -23.11 10.26 -6.93
N ALA A 162 -22.47 9.16 -7.33
CA ALA A 162 -22.80 7.82 -6.86
C ALA A 162 -22.64 7.68 -5.34
N VAL A 163 -21.59 8.28 -4.77
CA VAL A 163 -21.32 8.27 -3.33
C VAL A 163 -22.18 9.29 -2.56
N SER A 164 -22.69 10.33 -3.21
CA SER A 164 -23.48 11.37 -2.53
C SER A 164 -24.80 10.87 -1.94
N ALA A 165 -25.45 9.89 -2.57
CA ALA A 165 -26.71 9.32 -2.09
C ALA A 165 -26.57 8.63 -0.72
N PRO A 166 -25.67 7.64 -0.51
CA PRO A 166 -25.50 7.02 0.80
C PRO A 166 -25.01 7.99 1.87
N VAL A 167 -24.19 8.98 1.50
CA VAL A 167 -23.72 10.01 2.44
C VAL A 167 -24.87 10.92 2.90
N SER A 168 -25.79 11.28 1.98
CA SER A 168 -26.96 12.08 2.32
C SER A 168 -27.92 11.36 3.27
N TYR A 169 -28.06 10.05 3.11
CA TYR A 169 -28.83 9.21 4.04
C TYR A 169 -28.19 9.18 5.43
N LEU A 170 -26.88 8.97 5.51
CA LEU A 170 -26.14 8.90 6.78
C LEU A 170 -26.18 10.21 7.57
N LEU A 171 -26.27 11.34 6.87
CA LEU A 171 -26.30 12.68 7.46
C LEU A 171 -27.72 13.24 7.61
N ASN A 172 -28.76 12.41 7.53
CA ASN A 172 -30.18 12.80 7.66
C ASN A 172 -30.56 13.99 6.75
N GLY A 173 -30.01 14.06 5.54
CA GLY A 173 -30.28 15.15 4.61
C GLY A 173 -29.63 16.49 4.96
N ALA A 174 -28.70 16.55 5.92
CA ALA A 174 -28.01 17.78 6.34
C ALA A 174 -27.06 18.40 5.28
N HIS A 175 -27.17 18.00 4.01
CA HIS A 175 -26.46 18.62 2.90
C HIS A 175 -27.36 19.63 2.21
N THR A 176 -26.94 20.89 2.17
CA THR A 176 -27.56 21.88 1.30
C THR A 176 -27.28 21.51 -0.16
N ALA A 177 -28.32 21.57 -1.01
CA ALA A 177 -28.17 21.35 -2.45
C ALA A 177 -27.06 22.25 -3.06
N ASP A 178 -26.86 23.42 -2.47
CA ASP A 178 -25.82 24.39 -2.82
C ASP A 178 -24.41 23.84 -2.61
N ALA A 179 -24.14 23.17 -1.48
CA ALA A 179 -22.82 22.60 -1.22
C ALA A 179 -22.48 21.49 -2.22
N PHE A 180 -23.47 20.69 -2.60
CA PHE A 180 -23.31 19.67 -3.65
C PHE A 180 -23.01 20.32 -5.01
N ALA A 181 -23.76 21.36 -5.39
CA ALA A 181 -23.56 22.06 -6.66
C ALA A 181 -22.16 22.69 -6.77
N VAL A 182 -21.66 23.30 -5.69
CA VAL A 182 -20.30 23.87 -5.64
C VAL A 182 -19.23 22.80 -5.83
N ILE A 183 -19.31 21.69 -5.09
CA ILE A 183 -18.33 20.59 -5.21
C ILE A 183 -18.42 19.95 -6.61
N HIS A 184 -19.62 19.74 -7.12
CA HIS A 184 -19.83 19.18 -8.45
C HIS A 184 -19.24 20.09 -9.55
N GLY A 185 -19.39 21.41 -9.42
CA GLY A 185 -18.76 22.40 -10.29
C GLY A 185 -17.23 22.35 -10.24
N LEU A 186 -16.67 22.29 -9.03
CA LEU A 186 -15.22 22.14 -8.82
C LEU A 186 -14.68 20.86 -9.47
N LEU A 187 -15.37 19.73 -9.30
CA LEU A 187 -14.99 18.45 -9.90
C LEU A 187 -15.04 18.48 -11.44
N LYS A 188 -16.00 19.20 -12.02
CA LYS A 188 -16.04 19.42 -13.48
C LYS A 188 -14.83 20.23 -13.97
N SER A 189 -14.44 21.28 -13.25
CA SER A 189 -13.25 22.07 -13.59
C SER A 189 -11.98 21.23 -13.51
N ILE A 190 -11.83 20.42 -12.46
CA ILE A 190 -10.69 19.49 -12.31
C ILE A 190 -10.70 18.45 -13.43
N SER A 191 -11.86 17.87 -13.75
CA SER A 191 -12.05 16.93 -14.85
C SER A 191 -11.57 17.52 -16.18
N LEU A 192 -11.94 18.78 -16.49
CA LEU A 192 -11.51 19.46 -17.70
C LEU A 192 -10.00 19.69 -17.75
N ILE A 193 -9.39 20.14 -16.64
CA ILE A 193 -7.93 20.36 -16.56
C ILE A 193 -7.18 19.04 -16.76
N LEU A 194 -7.61 17.96 -16.10
CA LEU A 194 -7.00 16.64 -16.25
C LEU A 194 -7.23 16.07 -17.66
N ALA A 195 -8.41 16.27 -18.25
CA ALA A 195 -8.67 15.85 -19.63
C ALA A 195 -7.76 16.59 -20.63
N LEU A 196 -7.58 17.90 -20.47
CA LEU A 196 -6.65 18.69 -21.28
C LEU A 196 -5.21 18.22 -21.08
N GLY A 197 -4.77 17.99 -19.84
CA GLY A 197 -3.46 17.44 -19.53
C GLY A 197 -3.21 16.09 -20.19
N ALA A 198 -4.20 15.19 -20.15
CA ALA A 198 -4.13 13.89 -20.83
C ALA A 198 -4.05 14.05 -22.36
N CYS A 199 -4.81 14.98 -22.95
CA CYS A 199 -4.74 15.30 -24.37
C CYS A 199 -3.35 15.83 -24.77
N ILE A 200 -2.74 16.69 -23.96
CA ILE A 200 -1.38 17.20 -24.18
C ILE A 200 -0.37 16.06 -24.13
N ILE A 201 -0.44 15.19 -23.12
CA ILE A 201 0.45 14.01 -23.02
C ILE A 201 0.28 13.10 -24.25
N ALA A 202 -0.96 12.85 -24.67
CA ALA A 202 -1.24 12.05 -25.86
C ALA A 202 -0.71 12.71 -27.14
N ALA A 203 -0.86 14.02 -27.28
CA ALA A 203 -0.33 14.79 -28.41
C ALA A 203 1.20 14.75 -28.45
N VAL A 204 1.87 14.93 -27.32
CA VAL A 204 3.34 14.82 -27.22
C VAL A 204 3.81 13.40 -27.54
N TYR A 205 3.13 12.38 -27.02
CA TYR A 205 3.44 10.98 -27.33
C TYR A 205 3.26 10.68 -28.82
N LEU A 206 2.17 11.14 -29.43
CA LEU A 206 1.90 10.95 -30.85
C LEU A 206 2.93 11.70 -31.71
N ALA A 207 3.24 12.95 -31.38
CA ALA A 207 4.27 13.74 -32.05
C ALA A 207 5.63 13.03 -31.98
N ARG A 208 6.02 12.55 -30.79
CA ARG A 208 7.24 11.74 -30.61
C ARG A 208 7.22 10.50 -31.50
N LYS A 209 6.10 9.76 -31.52
CA LYS A 209 5.95 8.53 -32.32
C LYS A 209 6.05 8.80 -33.83
N ILE A 210 5.49 9.92 -34.29
CA ILE A 210 5.58 10.34 -35.71
C ILE A 210 7.02 10.75 -36.04
N THR A 211 7.64 11.60 -35.24
CA THR A 211 9.02 12.09 -35.46
C THR A 211 10.07 10.97 -35.42
N LEU A 212 9.86 9.96 -34.59
CA LEU A 212 10.79 8.83 -34.42
C LEU A 212 10.47 7.63 -35.32
N ARG A 213 9.39 7.65 -36.12
CA ARG A 213 8.93 6.48 -36.90
C ARG A 213 9.99 5.90 -37.84
N ASN A 214 10.87 6.75 -38.38
CA ASN A 214 11.89 6.35 -39.36
C ASN A 214 13.28 6.17 -38.74
N LYS A 215 13.45 6.39 -37.42
CA LYS A 215 14.71 6.10 -36.74
C LYS A 215 14.77 4.62 -36.38
N LYS A 216 15.92 3.98 -36.62
CA LYS A 216 16.19 2.64 -36.11
C LYS A 216 16.44 2.72 -34.60
N ASP A 217 15.79 1.84 -33.83
CA ASP A 217 16.10 1.66 -32.43
C ASP A 217 17.46 0.97 -32.30
N GLU A 218 18.50 1.72 -31.93
CA GLU A 218 19.80 1.15 -31.58
C GLU A 218 19.82 0.78 -30.10
N SER A 219 19.95 -0.52 -29.81
CA SER A 219 20.18 -0.99 -28.45
C SER A 219 21.68 -0.92 -28.16
N SER A 220 22.12 0.11 -27.43
CA SER A 220 23.46 0.15 -26.85
C SER A 220 23.45 -0.40 -25.43
N GLU A 221 24.61 -0.79 -24.93
CA GLU A 221 24.75 -1.02 -23.49
C GLU A 221 24.48 0.27 -22.71
N THR A 222 23.94 0.13 -21.51
CA THR A 222 23.72 1.25 -20.60
C THR A 222 25.05 1.80 -20.10
N TRP A 223 25.10 3.10 -19.77
CA TRP A 223 26.29 3.72 -19.18
C TRP A 223 26.73 2.99 -17.90
N GLY A 224 27.87 2.30 -17.95
CA GLY A 224 28.43 1.53 -16.84
C GLY A 224 29.67 2.16 -16.22
N CYS A 225 29.91 3.46 -16.43
CA CYS A 225 31.15 4.14 -16.00
C CYS A 225 32.44 3.41 -16.44
N GLY A 226 32.45 2.86 -17.66
CA GLY A 226 33.56 2.05 -18.19
C GLY A 226 33.49 0.55 -17.86
N TYR A 227 32.46 0.09 -17.14
CA TYR A 227 32.21 -1.32 -16.86
C TYR A 227 31.08 -1.88 -17.73
N GLN A 228 31.42 -2.72 -18.69
CA GLN A 228 30.46 -3.28 -19.66
C GLN A 228 29.93 -4.68 -19.28
N LYS A 229 30.53 -5.34 -18.27
CA LYS A 229 30.12 -6.69 -17.85
C LYS A 229 29.11 -6.66 -16.68
N GLY A 230 28.04 -5.89 -16.84
CA GLY A 230 26.99 -5.76 -15.82
C GLY A 230 26.35 -7.11 -15.46
N SER A 231 26.22 -7.40 -14.16
CA SER A 231 25.47 -8.55 -13.67
C SER A 231 24.32 -8.09 -12.77
N ALA A 232 23.34 -8.97 -12.55
CA ALA A 232 22.24 -8.70 -11.61
C ALA A 232 22.71 -8.31 -10.21
N ARG A 233 23.94 -8.68 -9.82
CA ARG A 233 24.55 -8.36 -8.52
C ARG A 233 24.89 -6.88 -8.31
N VAL A 234 24.99 -6.10 -9.39
CA VAL A 234 25.33 -4.66 -9.33
C VAL A 234 24.06 -3.79 -9.16
N GLN A 235 22.87 -4.39 -9.23
CA GLN A 235 21.62 -3.67 -9.10
C GLN A 235 21.31 -3.34 -7.63
N TYR A 236 20.65 -2.20 -7.42
CA TYR A 236 20.13 -1.84 -6.10
C TYR A 236 19.17 -2.90 -5.56
N THR A 237 19.48 -3.44 -4.38
CA THR A 237 18.56 -4.28 -3.62
C THR A 237 17.44 -3.44 -3.02
N ALA A 238 16.34 -4.09 -2.64
CA ALA A 238 15.25 -3.41 -1.96
C ALA A 238 15.72 -2.80 -0.64
N ASP A 239 16.59 -3.50 0.11
CA ASP A 239 17.20 -3.00 1.34
C ASP A 239 18.05 -1.75 1.09
N SER A 240 18.92 -1.78 0.07
CA SER A 240 19.76 -0.63 -0.31
C SER A 240 18.93 0.60 -0.69
N PHE A 241 17.79 0.39 -1.35
CA PHE A 241 16.88 1.47 -1.72
C PHE A 241 16.25 2.15 -0.50
N SER A 242 15.92 1.37 0.54
CA SER A 242 15.29 1.87 1.76
C SER A 242 16.25 2.36 2.84
N GLU A 243 17.56 2.16 2.69
CA GLU A 243 18.57 2.49 3.70
C GLU A 243 18.54 3.95 4.19
N PRO A 244 18.37 4.98 3.32
CA PRO A 244 18.27 6.36 3.79
C PRO A 244 17.06 6.59 4.69
N LEU A 245 15.94 5.94 4.38
CA LEU A 245 14.71 6.06 5.17
C LEU A 245 14.83 5.29 6.49
N SER A 246 15.37 4.07 6.46
CA SER A 246 15.58 3.26 7.65
C SER A 246 16.52 3.96 8.64
N ALA A 247 17.51 4.71 8.14
CA ALA A 247 18.42 5.51 8.96
C ALA A 247 17.69 6.61 9.74
N VAL A 248 16.72 7.29 9.13
CA VAL A 248 15.91 8.33 9.79
C VAL A 248 14.90 7.71 10.76
N SER A 249 14.35 6.54 10.44
CA SER A 249 13.37 5.86 11.29
C SER A 249 13.95 4.94 12.35
N ARG A 250 15.28 4.91 12.58
CA ARG A 250 15.94 3.99 13.54
C ARG A 250 15.37 4.01 14.95
N ALA A 251 14.81 5.13 15.39
CA ALA A 251 14.15 5.22 16.70
C ALA A 251 12.88 4.35 16.79
N ILE A 252 12.26 4.06 15.63
CA ILE A 252 11.01 3.31 15.49
C ILE A 252 11.28 1.91 14.94
N THR A 253 12.22 1.78 14.02
CA THR A 253 12.60 0.51 13.38
C THR A 253 13.95 0.03 13.92
N GLY A 254 13.98 -1.14 14.54
CA GLY A 254 15.21 -1.79 14.95
C GLY A 254 15.99 -2.26 13.73
N LYS A 255 17.33 -2.23 13.81
CA LYS A 255 18.20 -2.73 12.74
C LYS A 255 19.10 -3.83 13.31
N ASP A 256 18.95 -5.03 12.77
CA ASP A 256 19.77 -6.18 13.10
C ASP A 256 20.77 -6.40 11.97
N GLU A 257 22.07 -6.21 12.23
CA GLU A 257 23.12 -6.37 11.22
C GLU A 257 24.13 -7.43 11.62
N GLU A 258 24.38 -8.36 10.70
CA GLU A 258 25.46 -9.34 10.78
C GLU A 258 26.43 -9.08 9.63
N LEU A 259 27.67 -8.70 9.96
CA LEU A 259 28.68 -8.29 8.99
C LEU A 259 30.00 -9.01 9.26
N GLU A 260 30.44 -9.83 8.31
CA GLU A 260 31.80 -10.32 8.21
C GLU A 260 32.56 -9.49 7.17
N LYS A 261 33.36 -8.52 7.64
CA LYS A 261 34.11 -7.61 6.76
C LYS A 261 35.17 -8.38 5.95
N PRO A 262 35.38 -8.03 4.66
CA PRO A 262 36.45 -8.60 3.87
C PRO A 262 37.82 -8.30 4.53
N LYS A 263 38.64 -9.34 4.69
CA LYS A 263 40.01 -9.22 5.25
C LYS A 263 41.05 -9.46 4.16
N GLY A 264 42.05 -8.56 4.08
CA GLY A 264 43.13 -8.61 3.10
C GLY A 264 42.78 -7.98 1.74
N ILE A 265 43.73 -8.04 0.81
CA ILE A 265 43.62 -7.42 -0.53
C ILE A 265 42.72 -8.26 -1.46
N LEU A 266 42.72 -9.59 -1.29
CA LEU A 266 41.89 -10.55 -2.02
C LEU A 266 41.05 -11.38 -1.03
N PRO A 267 39.95 -10.81 -0.51
CA PRO A 267 39.16 -11.48 0.52
C PRO A 267 38.50 -12.74 -0.04
N LYS A 268 38.70 -13.88 0.65
CA LYS A 268 38.09 -15.16 0.28
C LYS A 268 36.62 -15.28 0.71
N LYS A 269 36.23 -14.54 1.75
CA LYS A 269 34.88 -14.50 2.32
C LYS A 269 34.55 -13.09 2.77
N ALA A 270 33.33 -12.67 2.49
CA ALA A 270 32.70 -11.47 3.03
C ALA A 270 31.20 -11.77 3.08
N PHE A 271 30.55 -11.37 4.17
CA PHE A 271 29.13 -11.63 4.39
C PHE A 271 28.48 -10.39 4.99
N TYR A 272 27.31 -10.02 4.48
CA TYR A 272 26.48 -8.97 5.05
C TYR A 272 25.03 -9.42 5.02
N LYS A 273 24.38 -9.32 6.17
CA LYS A 273 22.96 -9.56 6.33
C LYS A 273 22.39 -8.44 7.18
N SER A 274 21.34 -7.81 6.67
CA SER A 274 20.56 -6.80 7.38
C SER A 274 19.14 -7.29 7.56
N GLY A 275 18.59 -7.09 8.74
CA GLY A 275 17.18 -7.26 9.07
C GLY A 275 16.63 -5.99 9.68
N LEU A 276 15.36 -5.71 9.43
CA LEU A 276 14.60 -4.71 10.16
C LEU A 276 13.68 -5.42 11.14
N SER A 277 13.75 -5.04 12.41
CA SER A 277 12.83 -5.49 13.44
C SER A 277 11.81 -4.39 13.76
N ASP A 278 10.54 -4.78 13.85
CA ASP A 278 9.48 -3.86 14.25
C ASP A 278 9.47 -3.76 15.79
N VAL A 279 9.96 -2.64 16.31
CA VAL A 279 10.05 -2.38 17.75
C VAL A 279 8.65 -2.23 18.35
N ILE A 280 7.71 -1.66 17.60
CA ILE A 280 6.34 -1.44 18.06
C ILE A 280 5.61 -2.78 18.13
N GLU A 281 5.66 -3.57 17.06
CA GLU A 281 5.04 -4.90 17.03
C GLU A 281 5.64 -5.80 18.11
N SER A 282 6.96 -5.85 18.22
CA SER A 282 7.62 -6.67 19.25
C SER A 282 7.26 -6.23 20.67
N PHE A 283 7.12 -4.93 20.92
CA PHE A 283 6.65 -4.40 22.20
C PHE A 283 5.21 -4.83 22.50
N PHE A 284 4.27 -4.62 21.57
CA PHE A 284 2.86 -4.99 21.76
C PHE A 284 2.69 -6.51 21.86
N ALA A 285 3.34 -7.28 20.99
CA ALA A 285 3.33 -8.73 21.03
C ALA A 285 3.90 -9.24 22.36
N ALA A 286 5.02 -8.69 22.84
CA ALA A 286 5.57 -9.05 24.14
C ALA A 286 4.62 -8.69 25.29
N CYS A 287 3.96 -7.52 25.23
CA CYS A 287 2.99 -7.10 26.24
C CYS A 287 1.80 -8.05 26.29
N ILE A 288 1.19 -8.34 25.14
CA ILE A 288 0.06 -9.27 25.01
C ILE A 288 0.47 -10.67 25.46
N ASN A 289 1.60 -11.20 24.98
CA ASN A 289 2.09 -12.52 25.35
C ASN A 289 2.39 -12.64 26.85
N ARG A 290 2.94 -11.59 27.46
CA ARG A 290 3.21 -11.56 28.91
C ARG A 290 1.92 -11.48 29.72
N PHE A 291 0.92 -10.74 29.23
CA PHE A 291 -0.42 -10.68 29.84
C PHE A 291 -1.15 -12.02 29.73
N THR A 292 -1.28 -12.58 28.53
CA THR A 292 -1.95 -13.86 28.30
C THR A 292 -1.23 -14.98 29.03
N GLY A 293 0.10 -15.03 28.98
CA GLY A 293 0.90 -16.01 29.72
C GLY A 293 0.69 -15.94 31.23
N ARG A 294 0.61 -14.74 31.82
CA ARG A 294 0.31 -14.58 33.26
C ARG A 294 -1.13 -14.95 33.59
N PHE A 295 -2.08 -14.49 32.79
CA PHE A 295 -3.51 -14.74 33.00
C PHE A 295 -3.84 -16.23 32.90
N PHE A 296 -3.51 -16.86 31.77
CA PHE A 296 -3.75 -18.29 31.56
C PHE A 296 -2.83 -19.17 32.41
N GLY A 297 -1.59 -18.75 32.66
CA GLY A 297 -0.68 -19.43 33.59
C GLY A 297 -1.22 -19.51 35.02
N SER A 298 -1.98 -18.51 35.46
CA SER A 298 -2.66 -18.55 36.76
C SER A 298 -3.74 -19.64 36.84
N PHE A 299 -4.36 -20.01 35.70
CA PHE A 299 -5.33 -21.11 35.63
C PHE A 299 -4.67 -22.49 35.50
N ALA A 300 -3.37 -22.57 35.21
CA ALA A 300 -2.66 -23.85 35.20
C ALA A 300 -2.72 -24.55 36.57
N ASN A 301 -2.78 -23.78 37.67
CA ASN A 301 -2.93 -24.32 39.02
C ASN A 301 -4.29 -25.03 39.26
N VAL A 302 -5.32 -24.74 38.44
CA VAL A 302 -6.60 -25.46 38.49
C VAL A 302 -6.45 -26.89 37.94
N GLN A 303 -5.47 -27.12 37.07
CA GLN A 303 -5.14 -28.45 36.54
C GLN A 303 -4.07 -29.14 37.40
N SER A 304 -4.35 -29.31 38.70
CA SER A 304 -3.40 -29.89 39.66
C SER A 304 -3.15 -31.39 39.52
N GLY A 305 -3.89 -32.08 38.64
CA GLY A 305 -3.78 -33.54 38.45
C GLY A 305 -4.40 -34.39 39.57
N ASN A 306 -4.94 -33.76 40.63
CA ASN A 306 -5.59 -34.45 41.73
C ASN A 306 -7.11 -34.54 41.50
N MET A 307 -7.63 -35.76 41.37
CA MET A 307 -9.06 -36.03 41.17
C MET A 307 -9.98 -35.36 42.21
N GLN A 308 -9.54 -35.25 43.47
CA GLN A 308 -10.34 -34.64 44.53
C GLN A 308 -10.61 -33.15 44.29
N HIS A 309 -9.64 -32.41 43.71
CA HIS A 309 -9.81 -30.99 43.40
C HIS A 309 -10.82 -30.79 42.27
N TYR A 310 -10.80 -31.66 41.25
CA TYR A 310 -11.78 -31.59 40.16
C TYR A 310 -13.21 -31.88 40.61
N ILE A 311 -13.40 -32.87 41.49
CA ILE A 311 -14.72 -33.16 42.07
C ILE A 311 -15.23 -31.97 42.89
N LEU A 312 -14.36 -31.35 43.70
CA LEU A 312 -14.70 -30.16 44.47
C LEU A 312 -15.09 -28.98 43.57
N TYR A 313 -14.32 -28.69 42.50
CA TYR A 313 -14.66 -27.64 41.53
C TYR A 313 -16.01 -27.92 40.84
N GLY A 314 -16.28 -29.17 40.47
CA GLY A 314 -17.57 -29.57 39.90
C GLY A 314 -18.74 -29.36 40.85
N LEU A 315 -18.58 -29.70 42.15
CA LEU A 315 -19.61 -29.48 43.16
C LEU A 315 -19.87 -27.99 43.41
N ILE A 316 -18.81 -27.17 43.51
CA ILE A 316 -18.92 -25.70 43.65
C ILE A 316 -19.67 -25.11 42.45
N PHE A 317 -19.34 -25.56 41.23
CA PHE A 317 -20.04 -25.12 40.03
C PHE A 317 -21.53 -25.48 40.05
N LEU A 318 -21.89 -26.72 40.42
CA LEU A 318 -23.29 -27.15 40.53
C LEU A 318 -24.06 -26.34 41.57
N LEU A 319 -23.46 -26.07 42.73
CA LEU A 319 -24.07 -25.23 43.76
C LEU A 319 -24.27 -23.79 43.28
N ALA A 320 -23.25 -23.21 42.63
CA ALA A 320 -23.34 -21.87 42.06
C ALA A 320 -24.43 -21.78 40.97
N ALA A 321 -24.52 -22.77 40.08
CA ALA A 321 -25.54 -22.85 39.05
C ALA A 321 -26.95 -23.01 39.66
N PHE A 322 -27.09 -23.80 40.73
CA PHE A 322 -28.35 -23.98 41.44
C PHE A 322 -28.81 -22.69 42.14
N ILE A 323 -27.91 -21.99 42.82
CA ILE A 323 -28.17 -20.68 43.45
C ILE A 323 -28.57 -19.66 42.38
N TYR A 324 -27.84 -19.63 41.26
CA TYR A 324 -28.16 -18.75 40.13
C TYR A 324 -29.55 -19.05 39.56
N ALA A 325 -29.88 -20.33 39.34
CA ALA A 325 -31.19 -20.74 38.83
C ALA A 325 -32.34 -20.39 39.80
N MET A 326 -32.08 -20.37 41.12
CA MET A 326 -33.04 -19.88 42.11
C MET A 326 -33.16 -18.35 42.14
N ALA A 327 -32.07 -17.62 41.89
CA ALA A 327 -32.05 -16.16 41.88
C ALA A 327 -32.62 -15.53 40.59
N VAL A 328 -32.70 -16.30 39.51
CA VAL A 328 -33.26 -15.88 38.20
C VAL A 328 -34.75 -16.23 38.05
N LYS A 329 -35.38 -16.72 39.13
CA LYS A 329 -36.85 -16.79 39.26
C LYS A 329 -37.39 -15.55 39.96
#